data_AF-A0A8C4XYS1-F1
#
_entry.id   AF-A0A8C4XYS1-F1
#
_cell.length_a   1.000
_cell.length_b   1.000
_cell.length_c   1.000
_cell.angle_alpha   90.00
_cell.angle_beta   90.00
_cell.angle_gamma   90.00
#
_symmetry.space_group_name_H-M   'P 1'
#
loop_
_entity.id
_entity.type
_entity.pdbx_description
1 polymer ?
#
loop_
_entity_poly.entity_id
_entity_poly.type
_entity_poly.pdbx_seq_one_letter_code
_entity_poly.pdbx_strand_id
1 'polypeptide(L)'
;MPAQAELDVLLQKATRRRLAKFDELRGKVTQTGEFWDVVVITAADKKQELAYQQQLSEKLKRKELPLGVHYHVFVDPPGPKIGNGGSTLHVLQCLEEIYGDKWTSLIIIIIHSDEWKKKVSESYAIILERLEDDLQIKEKEFTELKHVFR
;
A
#
# COMPACT_ATOMS: atom_id res chain seq x y z
N MET A 1 -3.63 11.20 32.30
CA MET A 1 -3.79 10.19 31.25
C MET A 1 -2.45 9.96 30.54
N PRO A 2 -1.50 9.21 31.13
CA PRO A 2 -0.14 9.05 30.58
C PRO A 2 0.00 7.89 29.56
N ALA A 3 -0.84 6.86 29.66
CA ALA A 3 -0.69 5.62 28.88
C ALA A 3 -0.95 5.78 27.36
N GLN A 4 -1.82 6.72 26.97
CA GLN A 4 -2.13 6.95 25.54
C GLN A 4 -0.94 7.60 24.83
N ALA A 5 -0.29 8.58 25.45
CA ALA A 5 0.88 9.24 24.89
C ALA A 5 2.06 8.28 24.72
N GLU A 6 2.26 7.36 25.67
CA GLU A 6 3.29 6.32 25.55
C GLU A 6 3.00 5.33 24.41
N LEU A 7 1.73 4.92 24.25
CA LEU A 7 1.31 4.06 23.13
C LEU A 7 1.52 4.73 21.78
N ASP A 8 1.19 6.02 21.67
CA ASP A 8 1.35 6.81 20.44
C ASP A 8 2.83 6.92 20.05
N VAL A 9 3.72 7.16 21.02
CA VAL A 9 5.18 7.20 20.79
C VAL A 9 5.70 5.83 20.32
N LEU A 10 5.24 4.73 20.90
CA LEU A 10 5.61 3.38 20.49
C LEU A 10 5.14 3.08 19.05
N LEU A 11 3.91 3.47 18.72
CA LEU A 11 3.36 3.31 17.38
C LEU A 11 4.16 4.13 16.36
N GLN A 12 4.46 5.40 16.67
CA GLN A 12 5.28 6.26 15.81
C GLN A 12 6.66 5.65 15.56
N LYS A 13 7.33 5.14 16.61
CA LYS A 13 8.63 4.48 16.50
C LYS A 13 8.58 3.21 15.65
N ALA A 14 7.54 2.40 15.83
CA ALA A 14 7.33 1.19 15.02
C ALA A 14 7.09 1.52 13.55
N THR A 15 6.31 2.57 13.26
CA THR A 15 6.05 3.06 11.90
C THR A 15 7.33 3.56 11.24
N ARG A 16 8.11 4.42 11.92
CA ARG A 16 9.41 4.91 11.41
C ARG A 16 10.36 3.76 11.07
N ARG A 17 10.42 2.73 11.92
CA ARG A 17 11.26 1.53 11.66
C ARG A 17 10.81 0.76 10.41
N ARG A 18 9.49 0.61 10.21
CA ARG A 18 8.95 -0.06 9.01
C ARG A 18 9.25 0.74 7.73
N LEU A 19 9.10 2.07 7.79
CA LEU A 19 9.41 2.97 6.68
C LEU A 19 10.90 2.94 6.33
N ALA A 20 11.79 3.03 7.32
CA ALA A 20 13.22 2.94 7.09
C ALA A 20 13.61 1.59 6.44
N LYS A 21 13.08 0.47 6.95
CA LYS A 21 13.29 -0.85 6.34
C LYS A 21 12.78 -0.88 4.90
N PHE A 22 11.61 -0.29 4.62
CA PHE A 22 11.08 -0.24 3.26
C PHE A 22 11.97 0.60 2.33
N ASP A 23 12.45 1.76 2.79
CA ASP A 23 13.34 2.63 2.03
C ASP A 23 14.66 1.93 1.68
N GLU A 24 15.18 1.09 2.58
CA GLU A 24 16.36 0.25 2.31
C GLU A 24 16.14 -0.79 1.19
N LEU A 25 14.90 -1.21 0.94
CA LEU A 25 14.56 -2.23 -0.07
C LEU A 25 14.24 -1.64 -1.45
N ARG A 26 13.96 -0.33 -1.54
CA ARG A 26 13.57 0.32 -2.79
C ARG A 26 14.63 0.13 -3.87
N GLY A 27 14.19 -0.26 -5.07
CA GLY A 27 15.08 -0.44 -6.22
C GLY A 27 16.03 -1.65 -6.10
N LYS A 28 15.93 -2.45 -5.04
CA LYS A 28 16.71 -3.68 -4.85
C LYS A 28 15.86 -4.89 -5.16
N VAL A 29 16.49 -5.93 -5.70
CA VAL A 29 15.84 -7.24 -5.84
C VAL A 29 15.72 -7.86 -4.47
N THR A 30 14.50 -8.21 -4.08
CA THR A 30 14.18 -8.84 -2.81
C THR A 30 14.09 -10.35 -2.96
N GLN A 31 14.50 -11.07 -1.92
CA GLN A 31 14.31 -12.52 -1.81
C GLN A 31 13.07 -12.84 -0.97
N THR A 32 12.55 -14.06 -1.12
CA THR A 32 11.44 -14.56 -0.30
C THR A 32 11.78 -14.43 1.18
N GLY A 33 10.85 -13.85 1.95
CA GLY A 33 11.00 -13.59 3.38
C GLY A 33 11.62 -12.23 3.75
N GLU A 34 12.21 -11.50 2.81
CA GLU A 34 12.69 -10.13 3.06
C GLU A 34 11.56 -9.09 2.95
N PHE A 35 10.66 -9.34 2.00
CA PHE A 35 9.46 -8.58 1.70
C PHE A 35 8.31 -9.52 1.29
N TRP A 36 7.16 -8.95 0.93
CA TRP A 36 6.06 -9.69 0.32
C TRP A 36 6.49 -10.27 -1.03
N ASP A 37 6.17 -11.53 -1.29
CA ASP A 37 6.40 -12.15 -2.60
C ASP A 37 5.40 -11.60 -3.63
N VAL A 38 4.18 -11.30 -3.17
CA VAL A 38 3.09 -10.75 -3.99
C VAL A 38 2.41 -9.58 -3.27
N VAL A 39 2.21 -8.49 -3.99
CA VAL A 39 1.43 -7.33 -3.56
C VAL A 39 0.24 -7.18 -4.50
N VAL A 40 -0.97 -7.30 -3.96
CA VAL A 40 -2.21 -7.14 -4.72
C VAL A 40 -2.91 -5.86 -4.31
N ILE A 41 -3.37 -5.09 -5.30
CA ILE A 41 -4.23 -3.92 -5.10
C ILE A 41 -5.60 -4.24 -5.72
N THR A 42 -6.69 -4.11 -4.97
CA THR A 42 -8.04 -4.24 -5.54
C THR A 42 -8.44 -2.93 -6.23
N ALA A 43 -9.34 -3.01 -7.20
CA ALA A 43 -9.90 -1.86 -7.90
C ALA A 43 -11.40 -2.04 -8.09
N ALA A 44 -12.17 -0.97 -7.94
CA ALA A 44 -13.61 -0.99 -8.10
C ALA A 44 -14.06 -1.05 -9.57
N ASP A 45 -13.21 -0.61 -10.50
CA ASP A 45 -13.49 -0.63 -11.94
C ASP A 45 -12.21 -0.66 -12.78
N LYS A 46 -12.37 -0.88 -14.10
CA LYS A 46 -11.27 -0.97 -15.05
C LYS A 46 -10.47 0.34 -15.18
N LYS A 47 -11.12 1.51 -15.00
CA LYS A 47 -10.44 2.80 -15.06
C LYS A 47 -9.48 2.94 -13.87
N GLN A 48 -9.91 2.54 -12.68
CA GLN A 48 -9.07 2.53 -11.49
C GLN A 48 -7.92 1.53 -11.61
N GLU A 49 -8.18 0.34 -12.15
CA GLU A 49 -7.11 -0.65 -12.38
C GLU A 49 -6.03 -0.12 -13.32
N LEU A 50 -6.41 0.47 -14.46
CA LEU A 50 -5.47 1.09 -15.38
C LEU A 50 -4.64 2.20 -14.71
N ALA A 51 -5.28 3.03 -13.89
CA ALA A 51 -4.58 4.09 -13.16
C ALA A 51 -3.54 3.52 -12.17
N TYR A 52 -3.91 2.48 -11.40
CA TYR A 52 -2.99 1.85 -10.46
C TYR A 52 -1.86 1.07 -11.16
N GLN A 53 -2.14 0.39 -12.25
CA GLN A 53 -1.12 -0.26 -13.07
C GLN A 53 -0.11 0.78 -13.62
N GLN A 54 -0.59 1.92 -14.10
CA GLN A 54 0.28 3.02 -14.54
C GLN A 54 1.16 3.52 -13.39
N GLN A 55 0.57 3.84 -12.24
CA GLN A 55 1.31 4.28 -11.05
C GLN A 55 2.37 3.26 -10.61
N LEU A 56 2.02 1.97 -10.52
CA LEU A 56 2.97 0.89 -10.21
C LEU A 56 4.12 0.85 -11.21
N SER A 57 3.81 0.93 -12.50
CA SER A 57 4.82 0.90 -13.57
C SER A 57 5.80 2.07 -13.46
N GLU A 58 5.32 3.27 -13.15
CA GLU A 58 6.16 4.45 -13.00
C GLU A 58 7.00 4.38 -11.73
N LYS A 59 6.43 3.91 -10.62
CA LYS A 59 7.15 3.74 -9.36
C LYS A 59 8.25 2.70 -9.48
N LEU A 60 8.02 1.60 -10.21
CA LEU A 60 9.05 0.61 -10.54
C LEU A 60 10.16 1.22 -11.41
N LYS A 61 9.81 1.99 -12.44
CA LYS A 61 10.79 2.72 -13.29
C LYS A 61 11.65 3.69 -12.49
N ARG A 62 11.04 4.42 -11.56
CA ARG A 62 11.71 5.35 -10.63
C ARG A 62 12.43 4.64 -9.49
N LYS A 63 12.40 3.30 -9.43
CA LYS A 63 13.00 2.48 -8.36
C LYS A 63 12.47 2.82 -6.97
N GLU A 64 11.23 3.31 -6.89
CA GLU A 64 10.55 3.64 -5.64
C GLU A 64 9.96 2.40 -4.95
N LEU A 65 9.94 1.25 -5.61
CA LEU A 65 9.41 -0.01 -5.09
C LEU A 65 10.49 -1.11 -5.09
N PRO A 66 10.41 -2.08 -4.17
CA PRO A 66 11.24 -3.28 -4.22
C PRO A 66 11.04 -4.05 -5.52
N LEU A 67 12.14 -4.55 -6.08
CA LEU A 67 12.17 -5.39 -7.28
C LEU A 67 12.09 -6.89 -6.88
N GLY A 68 11.74 -7.74 -7.83
CA GLY A 68 11.55 -9.18 -7.58
C GLY A 68 10.19 -9.55 -6.98
N VAL A 69 9.37 -8.55 -6.64
CA VAL A 69 8.01 -8.70 -6.12
C VAL A 69 7.00 -8.74 -7.26
N HIS A 70 5.99 -9.60 -7.16
CA HIS A 70 4.88 -9.61 -8.11
C HIS A 70 3.80 -8.62 -7.70
N TYR A 71 3.61 -7.55 -8.48
CA TYR A 71 2.57 -6.56 -8.25
C TYR A 71 1.37 -6.82 -9.17
N HIS A 72 0.19 -7.02 -8.58
CA HIS A 72 -1.06 -7.23 -9.31
C HIS A 72 -2.09 -6.16 -8.95
N VAL A 73 -2.93 -5.84 -9.93
CA VAL A 73 -4.14 -5.04 -9.72
C VAL A 73 -5.32 -5.83 -10.25
N PHE A 74 -6.30 -6.13 -9.40
CA PHE A 74 -7.49 -6.88 -9.78
C PHE A 74 -8.74 -6.03 -9.61
N VAL A 75 -9.57 -6.01 -10.66
CA VAL A 75 -10.87 -5.35 -10.65
C VAL A 75 -11.90 -6.28 -10.03
N ASP A 76 -12.75 -5.76 -9.15
CA ASP A 76 -13.88 -6.52 -8.64
C ASP A 76 -14.79 -6.99 -9.79
N PRO A 77 -15.40 -8.18 -9.71
CA PRO A 77 -16.32 -8.68 -10.72
C PRO A 77 -17.47 -7.71 -11.00
N PRO A 78 -17.97 -7.65 -12.24
CA PRO A 78 -19.09 -6.78 -12.58
C PRO A 78 -20.33 -7.18 -11.77
N GLY A 79 -21.02 -6.18 -11.21
CA GLY A 79 -22.22 -6.40 -10.41
C GLY A 79 -22.29 -5.47 -9.20
N PRO A 80 -23.13 -5.81 -8.21
CA PRO A 80 -23.17 -5.09 -6.94
C PRO A 80 -21.81 -5.10 -6.24
N LYS A 81 -21.53 -4.07 -5.43
CA LYS A 81 -20.32 -4.04 -4.61
C LYS A 81 -20.26 -5.24 -3.67
N ILE A 82 -19.18 -5.99 -3.75
CA ILE A 82 -18.97 -7.23 -2.97
C ILE A 82 -18.28 -6.98 -1.62
N GLY A 83 -17.74 -5.77 -1.42
CA GLY A 83 -17.01 -5.36 -0.20
C GLY A 83 -15.69 -6.11 -0.03
N ASN A 84 -14.87 -5.67 0.94
CA ASN A 84 -13.51 -6.18 1.10
C ASN A 84 -13.42 -7.71 1.18
N GLY A 85 -14.28 -8.37 1.95
CA GLY A 85 -14.27 -9.83 2.06
C GLY A 85 -14.56 -10.54 0.73
N GLY A 86 -15.49 -10.00 -0.06
CA GLY A 86 -15.75 -10.48 -1.41
C GLY A 86 -14.56 -10.25 -2.34
N SER A 87 -13.97 -9.05 -2.29
CA SER A 87 -12.77 -8.73 -3.08
C SER A 87 -11.59 -9.61 -2.70
N THR A 88 -11.41 -9.94 -1.41
CA THR A 88 -10.39 -10.88 -0.96
C THR A 88 -10.60 -12.25 -1.60
N LEU A 89 -11.83 -12.80 -1.57
CA LEU A 89 -12.12 -14.09 -2.19
C LEU A 89 -11.88 -14.06 -3.70
N HIS A 90 -12.25 -12.96 -4.37
CA HIS A 90 -11.97 -12.80 -5.80
C HIS A 90 -10.46 -12.75 -6.10
N VAL A 91 -9.68 -12.01 -5.30
CA VAL A 91 -8.22 -11.99 -5.41
C VAL A 91 -7.63 -13.38 -5.25
N LEU A 92 -8.10 -14.19 -4.29
CA LEU A 92 -7.61 -15.56 -4.09
C LEU A 92 -7.88 -16.43 -5.32
N GLN A 93 -9.06 -16.31 -5.92
CA GLN A 93 -9.38 -17.00 -7.18
C GLN A 93 -8.43 -16.58 -8.31
N CYS A 94 -8.18 -15.28 -8.50
CA CYS A 94 -7.24 -14.81 -9.52
C CYS A 94 -5.81 -15.30 -9.27
N LEU A 95 -5.37 -15.38 -8.02
CA LEU A 95 -4.05 -15.90 -7.66
C LEU A 95 -3.94 -17.41 -7.95
N GLU A 96 -5.00 -18.18 -7.69
CA GLU A 96 -5.07 -19.59 -8.06
C GLU A 96 -5.00 -19.79 -9.57
N GLU A 97 -5.70 -18.96 -10.35
CA GLU A 97 -5.65 -19.00 -11.82
C GLU A 97 -4.25 -18.68 -12.37
N ILE A 98 -3.51 -17.75 -11.74
CA ILE A 98 -2.18 -17.32 -12.21
C ILE A 98 -1.06 -18.26 -11.76
N TYR A 99 -1.10 -18.70 -10.49
CA TYR A 99 0.01 -19.40 -9.85
C TYR A 99 -0.26 -20.90 -9.59
N GLY A 100 -1.51 -21.35 -9.73
CA GLY A 100 -1.95 -22.66 -9.24
C GLY A 100 -1.66 -22.82 -7.76
N ASP A 101 -1.46 -24.05 -7.29
CA ASP A 101 -1.22 -24.35 -5.87
C ASP A 101 -0.02 -23.61 -5.24
N LYS A 102 0.90 -23.07 -6.05
CA LYS A 102 2.11 -22.39 -5.57
C LYS A 102 1.82 -21.14 -4.75
N TRP A 103 0.69 -20.45 -4.97
CA TRP A 103 0.39 -19.22 -4.23
C TRP A 103 0.26 -19.46 -2.71
N THR A 104 -0.09 -20.68 -2.30
CA THR A 104 -0.19 -21.08 -0.89
C THR A 104 1.13 -21.02 -0.13
N SER A 105 2.25 -21.00 -0.84
CA SER A 105 3.61 -20.88 -0.28
C SER A 105 4.15 -19.44 -0.26
N LEU A 106 3.41 -18.49 -0.84
CA LEU A 106 3.83 -17.09 -0.96
C LEU A 106 3.32 -16.24 0.20
N ILE A 107 4.12 -15.25 0.60
CA ILE A 107 3.71 -14.22 1.54
C ILE A 107 3.05 -13.09 0.75
N ILE A 108 1.72 -13.01 0.84
CA ILE A 108 0.88 -12.11 0.03
C ILE A 108 0.25 -11.02 0.89
N ILE A 109 0.31 -9.77 0.42
CA ILE A 109 -0.47 -8.65 0.98
C ILE A 109 -1.53 -8.18 -0.02
N ILE A 110 -2.75 -7.97 0.47
CA ILE A 110 -3.87 -7.44 -0.29
C ILE A 110 -4.21 -6.05 0.25
N ILE A 111 -4.26 -5.06 -0.64
CA ILE A 111 -4.60 -3.67 -0.33
C ILE A 111 -5.93 -3.36 -1.00
N HIS A 112 -6.96 -3.16 -0.19
CA HIS A 112 -8.30 -2.83 -0.69
C HIS A 112 -8.40 -1.34 -1.09
N SER A 113 -8.81 -1.06 -2.33
CA SER A 113 -9.03 0.30 -2.83
C SER A 113 -10.08 1.09 -2.05
N ASP A 114 -11.02 0.38 -1.45
CA ASP A 114 -12.24 0.91 -0.85
C ASP A 114 -11.94 1.67 0.44
N GLU A 115 -10.83 1.31 1.09
CA GLU A 115 -10.36 1.92 2.33
C GLU A 115 -9.47 3.15 2.09
N TRP A 116 -8.95 3.32 0.87
CA TRP A 116 -8.08 4.44 0.54
C TRP A 116 -8.80 5.77 0.72
N LYS A 117 -10.02 5.94 0.22
CA LYS A 117 -10.72 7.23 0.31
C LYS A 117 -11.15 7.63 1.73
N LYS A 118 -11.43 6.66 2.62
CA LYS A 118 -11.91 6.95 3.98
C LYS A 118 -10.78 7.11 4.99
N LYS A 119 -9.82 6.18 5.03
CA LYS A 119 -8.74 6.24 6.03
C LYS A 119 -7.64 7.25 5.68
N VAL A 120 -7.39 7.50 4.39
CA VAL A 120 -6.39 8.49 3.96
C VAL A 120 -6.88 9.91 4.28
N SER A 121 -8.15 10.24 4.03
CA SER A 121 -8.64 11.59 4.31
C SER A 121 -8.56 11.97 5.79
N GLU A 122 -8.90 11.04 6.69
CA GLU A 122 -8.94 11.29 8.14
C GLU A 122 -7.56 11.14 8.80
N SER A 123 -6.78 10.12 8.42
CA SER A 123 -5.45 9.92 8.99
C SER A 123 -4.44 10.93 8.45
N TYR A 124 -4.57 11.38 7.20
CA TYR A 124 -3.62 12.33 6.63
C TYR A 124 -3.88 13.73 7.15
N ALA A 125 -5.13 14.15 7.40
CA ALA A 125 -5.36 15.44 8.06
C ALA A 125 -4.65 15.49 9.43
N ILE A 126 -4.82 14.43 10.23
CA ILE A 126 -4.21 14.33 11.57
C ILE A 126 -2.69 14.17 11.49
N ILE A 127 -2.17 13.35 10.57
CA ILE A 127 -0.73 13.14 10.38
C ILE A 127 -0.08 14.40 9.80
N LEU A 128 -0.71 15.12 8.87
CA LEU A 128 -0.15 16.35 8.30
C LEU A 128 -0.12 17.47 9.36
N GLU A 129 -1.18 17.63 10.17
CA GLU A 129 -1.15 18.56 11.32
C GLU A 129 -0.04 18.19 12.31
N ARG A 130 0.11 16.90 12.65
CA ARG A 130 1.18 16.44 13.56
C ARG A 130 2.59 16.61 12.96
N LEU A 131 2.74 16.39 11.65
CA LEU A 131 4.02 16.53 10.95
C LEU A 131 4.42 18.00 10.76
N GLU A 132 3.45 18.90 10.57
CA GLU A 132 3.65 20.36 10.57
C GLU A 132 4.14 20.84 11.95
N ASP A 133 3.50 20.36 13.03
CA ASP A 133 3.85 20.74 14.41
C ASP A 133 5.18 20.15 14.89
N ASP A 134 5.46 18.87 14.61
CA ASP A 134 6.58 18.14 15.25
C ASP A 134 7.90 18.17 14.48
N LEU A 135 7.91 18.42 13.15
CA LEU A 135 9.08 18.12 12.32
C LEU A 135 9.58 19.25 11.39
N GLN A 136 8.95 20.42 11.36
CA GLN A 136 9.33 21.54 10.46
C GLN A 136 9.60 21.06 9.01
N ILE A 137 8.77 20.16 8.50
CA ILE A 137 8.93 19.64 7.14
C ILE A 137 8.79 20.81 6.17
N LYS A 138 9.80 21.01 5.31
CA LYS A 138 9.80 22.11 4.34
C LYS A 138 8.68 21.91 3.32
N GLU A 139 8.00 23.00 3.00
CA GLU A 139 6.84 23.12 2.09
C GLU A 139 6.96 22.34 0.75
N LYS A 140 8.19 22.12 0.27
CA LYS A 140 8.47 21.33 -0.94
C LYS A 140 8.13 19.83 -0.82
N GLU A 141 8.45 19.18 0.30
CA GLU A 141 8.16 17.75 0.50
C GLU A 141 6.65 17.52 0.65
N PHE A 142 5.95 18.49 1.23
CA PHE A 142 4.50 18.50 1.38
C PHE A 142 3.76 18.62 0.03
N THR A 143 4.34 19.38 -0.90
CA THR A 143 3.78 19.60 -2.24
C THR A 143 3.83 18.33 -3.09
N GLU A 144 4.90 17.53 -2.96
CA GLU A 144 5.01 16.22 -3.63
C GLU A 144 3.98 15.22 -3.10
N LEU A 145 3.78 15.17 -1.78
CA LEU A 145 2.74 14.33 -1.17
C LEU A 145 1.34 14.70 -1.68
N LYS A 146 0.99 16.00 -1.71
CA LYS A 146 -0.31 16.45 -2.25
C LYS A 146 -0.52 16.10 -3.71
N HIS A 147 0.54 16.08 -4.53
CA HIS A 147 0.44 15.74 -5.95
C HIS A 147 0.20 14.24 -6.18
N VAL A 148 0.75 13.39 -5.30
CA VAL A 148 0.58 11.93 -5.36
C VAL A 148 -0.83 11.49 -4.95
N PHE A 149 -1.55 12.29 -4.16
CA PHE A 149 -2.85 11.92 -3.58
C PHE A 149 -4.06 12.68 -4.14
N ARG A 150 -3.95 13.30 -5.33
CA ARG A 150 -5.06 13.99 -6.00
C ARG A 150 -5.85 13.08 -6.94
#